data_AF-B3PDZ8-F1
#
_entry.id   AF-B3PDZ8-F1
#
_cell.length_a   1.000
_cell.length_b   1.000
_cell.length_c   1.000
_cell.angle_alpha   90.00
_cell.angle_beta   90.00
_cell.angle_gamma   90.00
#
_symmetry.space_group_name_H-M   'P 1'
#
loop_
_entity.id
_entity.type
_entity.pdbx_description
1 polymer ?
#
loop_
_entity_poly.entity_id
_entity_poly.type
_entity_poly.pdbx_seq_one_letter_code
_entity_poly.pdbx_strand_id
1 'polypeptide(L)'
;MHILRNISCILLMIITSSAIAHNKDASDSFSISKSDLKEIQKLEKNHIKKHSNKSQDSSVTFYETVLPHNSQQHIPKSESAILVAYLDNPNNVNLAKINAAYHLLVLQVNGLAHGKNVKVKIDSLKRAIYAQYFLHRAKRLGAKDAWINNSIKETNRLLKKWLPQEGKLDFAEQTHAQLFFFRSFTLNEADRYKADHLLLEEILEKPRNLLTNMYVSAVNLWNGSEADYADPTMLYSYIICSYFAERIEALAQQAQSKWIQNPSKNPLFRVVTSIGGFTLPARRWLAKLHKDENTVNRIDEEMLEWLEIYPEFYAWPATVIPMQEPDKFYFAVNGYLAGVQKCTTTPSRVCGNTNRGPFNVISFHLLGMDLALRLGDMGWFNTLLTFENVPEFHYNTWYLKHEAWDIRKANVEDISTRYHNDDPSDDPVNAFIKTQKWGVSSTCQSCHQNQGLYVSDADRDAIPARLGEDRLYIPNWPAYTATWYAEPITNN
;
A
#
# COMPACT_ATOMS: atom_id res chain seq x y z
N MET A 1 -22.47 -26.27 17.75
CA MET A 1 -23.88 -25.83 17.73
C MET A 1 -24.08 -24.33 18.02
N HIS A 2 -23.33 -23.69 18.92
CA HIS A 2 -23.44 -22.25 19.19
C HIS A 2 -23.05 -21.32 18.01
N ILE A 3 -22.16 -21.78 17.11
CA ILE A 3 -21.71 -21.04 15.92
C ILE A 3 -22.82 -20.92 14.85
N LEU A 4 -23.65 -21.96 14.68
CA LEU A 4 -24.80 -21.94 13.76
C LEU A 4 -25.91 -20.97 14.22
N ARG A 5 -26.05 -20.75 15.53
CA ARG A 5 -27.02 -19.78 16.09
C ARG A 5 -26.62 -18.33 15.81
N ASN A 6 -25.34 -17.98 15.91
CA ASN A 6 -24.88 -16.62 15.60
C ASN A 6 -24.97 -16.30 14.10
N ILE A 7 -24.77 -17.30 13.24
CA ILE A 7 -24.91 -17.19 11.77
C ILE A 7 -26.37 -17.05 11.36
N SER A 8 -27.28 -17.82 11.96
CA SER A 8 -28.73 -17.60 11.77
C SER A 8 -29.18 -16.23 12.25
N CYS A 9 -28.55 -15.63 13.27
CA CYS A 9 -28.86 -14.26 13.70
C CYS A 9 -28.32 -13.18 12.75
N ILE A 10 -27.15 -13.36 12.13
CA ILE A 10 -26.64 -12.44 11.09
C ILE A 10 -27.47 -12.59 9.80
N LEU A 11 -27.85 -13.81 9.40
CA LEU A 11 -28.79 -14.05 8.31
C LEU A 11 -30.20 -13.53 8.62
N LEU A 12 -30.70 -13.67 9.86
CA LEU A 12 -31.98 -13.07 10.26
C LEU A 12 -31.88 -11.55 10.26
N MET A 13 -30.76 -10.96 10.70
CA MET A 13 -30.53 -9.51 10.63
C MET A 13 -30.48 -9.01 9.19
N ILE A 14 -29.90 -9.77 8.26
CA ILE A 14 -29.94 -9.45 6.82
C ILE A 14 -31.38 -9.44 6.30
N ILE A 15 -32.26 -10.31 6.81
CA ILE A 15 -33.67 -10.40 6.43
C ILE A 15 -34.57 -9.39 7.18
N THR A 16 -34.26 -9.05 8.44
CA THR A 16 -35.06 -8.13 9.26
C THR A 16 -34.66 -6.67 9.12
N SER A 17 -33.41 -6.36 8.74
CA SER A 17 -33.00 -4.98 8.40
C SER A 17 -33.74 -4.47 7.16
N SER A 18 -34.07 -5.36 6.23
CA SER A 18 -34.96 -5.10 5.09
C SER A 18 -36.42 -4.91 5.48
N ALA A 19 -36.84 -5.27 6.70
CA ALA A 19 -38.22 -5.07 7.18
C ALA A 19 -38.38 -3.81 8.06
N ILE A 20 -37.31 -3.35 8.73
CA ILE A 20 -37.38 -2.25 9.72
C ILE A 20 -37.06 -0.87 9.09
N ALA A 21 -36.50 -0.83 7.87
CA ALA A 21 -36.22 0.43 7.15
C ALA A 21 -37.42 1.02 6.37
N HIS A 22 -38.65 0.49 6.56
CA HIS A 22 -39.82 0.96 5.82
C HIS A 22 -40.58 2.07 6.54
N ASN A 23 -40.25 3.32 6.18
CA ASN A 23 -41.28 4.34 6.07
C ASN A 23 -41.19 5.00 4.69
N LYS A 24 -42.06 4.50 3.81
CA LYS A 24 -42.54 4.99 2.50
C LYS A 24 -41.51 5.27 1.37
N ASP A 25 -41.77 4.55 0.27
CA ASP A 25 -41.37 4.79 -1.12
C ASP A 25 -39.92 4.47 -1.56
N ALA A 26 -39.61 3.17 -1.62
CA ALA A 26 -38.77 2.54 -2.66
C ALA A 26 -38.85 1.00 -2.52
N SER A 27 -39.68 0.36 -3.33
CA SER A 27 -39.72 -1.09 -3.46
C SER A 27 -38.56 -1.56 -4.35
N ASP A 28 -37.38 -1.68 -3.77
CA ASP A 28 -36.26 -2.49 -4.30
C ASP A 28 -35.45 -2.97 -3.10
N SER A 29 -35.97 -4.02 -2.46
CA SER A 29 -35.37 -4.59 -1.25
C SER A 29 -34.06 -5.30 -1.55
N PHE A 30 -33.07 -5.08 -0.68
CA PHE A 30 -31.83 -5.82 -0.62
C PHE A 30 -32.14 -7.32 -0.50
N SER A 31 -32.00 -8.09 -1.57
CA SER A 31 -32.13 -9.54 -1.55
C SER A 31 -30.88 -10.20 -2.11
N ILE A 32 -30.09 -10.79 -1.22
CA ILE A 32 -29.01 -11.70 -1.59
C ILE A 32 -29.68 -12.97 -2.15
N SER A 33 -29.27 -13.41 -3.34
CA SER A 33 -29.90 -14.57 -3.97
C SER A 33 -29.64 -15.85 -3.15
N LYS A 34 -30.57 -16.81 -3.20
CA LYS A 34 -30.38 -18.12 -2.56
C LYS A 34 -29.13 -18.86 -3.10
N SER A 35 -28.70 -18.56 -4.32
CA SER A 35 -27.46 -19.08 -4.90
C SER A 35 -26.22 -18.50 -4.23
N ASP A 36 -26.16 -17.18 -4.03
CA ASP A 36 -25.01 -16.52 -3.38
C ASP A 36 -24.87 -16.99 -1.93
N LEU A 37 -26.00 -17.19 -1.23
CA LEU A 37 -26.02 -17.73 0.13
C LEU A 37 -25.48 -19.16 0.22
N LYS A 38 -25.81 -20.02 -0.75
CA LYS A 38 -25.26 -21.38 -0.82
C LYS A 38 -23.76 -21.38 -1.14
N GLU A 39 -23.31 -20.41 -1.92
CA GLU A 39 -21.89 -20.24 -2.27
C GLU A 39 -21.07 -19.82 -1.04
N ILE A 40 -21.55 -18.83 -0.26
CA ILE A 40 -20.93 -18.44 1.03
C ILE A 40 -20.81 -19.64 1.97
N GLN A 41 -21.90 -20.38 2.18
CA GLN A 41 -21.92 -21.56 3.07
C GLN A 41 -20.99 -22.68 2.59
N LYS A 42 -20.77 -22.81 1.28
CA LYS A 42 -19.84 -23.78 0.69
C LYS A 42 -18.39 -23.37 0.90
N LEU A 43 -18.07 -22.09 0.74
CA LEU A 43 -16.73 -21.54 0.93
C LEU A 43 -16.26 -21.70 2.39
N GLU A 44 -17.14 -21.43 3.36
CA GLU A 44 -16.83 -21.61 4.80
C GLU A 44 -16.52 -23.07 5.17
N LYS A 45 -17.30 -24.03 4.64
CA LYS A 45 -17.09 -25.47 4.91
C LYS A 45 -15.77 -25.98 4.34
N ASN A 46 -15.32 -25.43 3.21
CA ASN A 46 -14.06 -25.82 2.58
C ASN A 46 -12.85 -25.17 3.29
N HIS A 47 -13.00 -23.96 3.81
CA HIS A 47 -11.94 -23.26 4.55
C HIS A 47 -11.61 -23.95 5.89
N ILE A 48 -12.62 -24.47 6.60
CA ILE A 48 -12.43 -25.22 7.86
C ILE A 48 -11.64 -26.53 7.65
N LYS A 49 -11.67 -27.11 6.45
CA LYS A 49 -10.96 -28.36 6.13
C LYS A 49 -9.51 -28.19 5.66
N LYS A 50 -9.07 -26.98 5.31
CA LYS A 50 -7.78 -26.77 4.61
C LYS A 50 -6.66 -26.12 5.45
N HIS A 51 -6.88 -25.83 6.73
CA HIS A 51 -5.80 -25.38 7.62
C HIS A 51 -5.01 -26.57 8.18
N SER A 52 -4.28 -27.24 7.31
CA SER A 52 -3.06 -27.98 7.66
C SER A 52 -2.14 -28.00 6.45
N ASN A 53 -1.63 -26.84 6.04
CA ASN A 53 -0.54 -26.81 5.07
C ASN A 53 0.63 -26.07 5.69
N LYS A 54 1.72 -26.85 5.85
CA LYS A 54 3.10 -26.40 6.03
C LYS A 54 3.38 -25.20 5.13
N SER A 55 4.16 -24.25 5.63
CA SER A 55 4.91 -23.33 4.78
C SER A 55 5.51 -24.15 3.64
N GLN A 56 5.19 -23.79 2.39
CA GLN A 56 6.05 -24.20 1.30
C GLN A 56 7.35 -23.43 1.53
N ASP A 57 8.36 -24.09 2.11
CA ASP A 57 9.76 -23.73 1.92
C ASP A 57 10.00 -23.86 0.41
N SER A 58 9.71 -22.82 -0.36
CA SER A 58 10.27 -22.70 -1.69
C SER A 58 11.74 -22.33 -1.51
N SER A 59 12.63 -22.84 -2.37
CA SER A 59 14.05 -22.46 -2.36
C SER A 59 14.26 -20.96 -2.59
N VAL A 60 13.25 -20.26 -3.11
CA VAL A 60 13.27 -18.84 -3.42
C VAL A 60 13.02 -17.97 -2.18
N THR A 61 12.14 -18.37 -1.26
CA THR A 61 11.86 -17.60 -0.02
C THR A 61 13.04 -17.58 0.94
N PHE A 62 14.02 -18.49 0.77
CA PHE A 62 15.27 -18.49 1.53
C PHE A 62 16.07 -17.19 1.36
N TYR A 63 15.88 -16.48 0.24
CA TYR A 63 16.61 -15.25 -0.10
C TYR A 63 15.89 -13.96 0.34
N GLU A 64 14.70 -14.08 0.93
CA GLU A 64 13.92 -12.95 1.41
C GLU A 64 14.56 -12.30 2.63
N THR A 65 14.49 -10.96 2.70
CA THR A 65 14.84 -10.25 3.92
C THR A 65 13.79 -10.53 4.99
N VAL A 66 14.19 -11.17 6.09
CA VAL A 66 13.28 -11.42 7.21
C VAL A 66 13.06 -10.12 7.98
N LEU A 67 11.79 -9.68 8.05
CA LEU A 67 11.40 -8.51 8.81
C LEU A 67 10.53 -8.90 10.02
N PRO A 68 10.70 -8.23 11.18
CA PRO A 68 9.81 -8.40 12.32
C PRO A 68 8.38 -8.10 11.88
N HIS A 69 7.44 -8.95 12.27
CA HIS A 69 6.03 -8.84 11.92
C HIS A 69 5.15 -9.16 13.13
N ASN A 70 5.43 -8.48 14.25
CA ASN A 70 4.85 -8.81 15.56
C ASN A 70 3.37 -8.41 15.70
N SER A 71 2.75 -7.89 14.65
CA SER A 71 1.39 -7.38 14.66
C SER A 71 0.64 -7.80 13.40
N GLN A 72 -0.63 -8.16 13.56
CA GLN A 72 -1.56 -8.49 12.47
C GLN A 72 -2.92 -7.85 12.71
N GLN A 73 -3.60 -7.49 11.62
CA GLN A 73 -4.98 -7.06 11.72
C GLN A 73 -5.87 -8.27 11.99
N HIS A 74 -6.55 -8.28 13.13
CA HIS A 74 -7.54 -9.31 13.41
C HIS A 74 -8.90 -8.98 12.79
N ILE A 75 -9.38 -9.85 11.92
CA ILE A 75 -10.73 -9.78 11.34
C ILE A 75 -11.55 -11.04 11.72
N PRO A 76 -12.89 -10.95 11.74
CA PRO A 76 -13.75 -12.11 11.97
C PRO A 76 -13.48 -13.25 10.98
N LYS A 77 -13.60 -14.50 11.42
CA LYS A 77 -13.36 -15.69 10.56
C LYS A 77 -14.23 -15.71 9.29
N SER A 78 -15.48 -15.27 9.39
CA SER A 78 -16.39 -15.19 8.24
C SER A 78 -15.90 -14.17 7.20
N GLU A 79 -15.39 -13.04 7.66
CA GLU A 79 -14.80 -12.01 6.81
C GLU A 79 -13.54 -12.53 6.12
N SER A 80 -12.64 -13.15 6.89
CA SER A 80 -11.44 -13.78 6.37
C SER A 80 -11.74 -14.81 5.29
N ALA A 81 -12.74 -15.67 5.50
CA ALA A 81 -13.14 -16.67 4.50
C ALA A 81 -13.67 -16.05 3.20
N ILE A 82 -14.49 -14.99 3.29
CA ILE A 82 -15.00 -14.25 2.12
C ILE A 82 -13.83 -13.58 1.37
N LEU A 83 -12.88 -13.00 2.10
CA LEU A 83 -11.73 -12.30 1.55
C LEU A 83 -10.76 -13.26 0.85
N VAL A 84 -10.44 -14.39 1.48
CA VAL A 84 -9.63 -15.47 0.89
C VAL A 84 -10.28 -16.01 -0.38
N ALA A 85 -11.60 -16.26 -0.36
CA ALA A 85 -12.30 -16.73 -1.54
C ALA A 85 -12.20 -15.75 -2.69
N TYR A 86 -12.36 -14.45 -2.42
CA TYR A 86 -12.18 -13.40 -3.43
C TYR A 86 -10.75 -13.33 -3.94
N LEU A 87 -9.75 -13.36 -3.06
CA LEU A 87 -8.34 -13.31 -3.47
C LEU A 87 -7.91 -14.53 -4.29
N ASP A 88 -8.47 -15.70 -4.01
CA ASP A 88 -8.28 -16.91 -4.83
C ASP A 88 -9.00 -16.81 -6.19
N ASN A 89 -10.02 -15.95 -6.32
CA ASN A 89 -10.78 -15.75 -7.57
C ASN A 89 -11.30 -14.30 -7.76
N PRO A 90 -10.41 -13.33 -8.02
CA PRO A 90 -10.74 -11.90 -8.01
C PRO A 90 -11.58 -11.45 -9.22
N ASN A 91 -11.78 -12.35 -10.19
CA ASN A 91 -12.61 -12.13 -11.38
C ASN A 91 -14.06 -12.63 -11.21
N ASN A 92 -14.41 -13.19 -10.04
CA ASN A 92 -15.77 -13.65 -9.77
C ASN A 92 -16.67 -12.48 -9.30
N VAL A 93 -17.65 -12.13 -10.12
CA VAL A 93 -18.62 -11.06 -9.85
C VAL A 93 -19.43 -11.29 -8.56
N ASN A 94 -19.78 -12.54 -8.23
CA ASN A 94 -20.52 -12.85 -7.01
C ASN A 94 -19.67 -12.62 -5.77
N LEU A 95 -18.39 -12.97 -5.80
CA LEU A 95 -17.47 -12.73 -4.67
C LEU A 95 -17.26 -11.24 -4.43
N ALA A 96 -17.17 -10.43 -5.50
CA ALA A 96 -17.16 -8.98 -5.38
C ALA A 96 -18.47 -8.45 -4.75
N LYS A 97 -19.64 -8.92 -5.21
CA LYS A 97 -20.95 -8.56 -4.65
C LYS A 97 -21.09 -8.95 -3.18
N ILE A 98 -20.63 -10.14 -2.80
CA ILE A 98 -20.68 -10.65 -1.41
C ILE A 98 -19.81 -9.80 -0.50
N ASN A 99 -18.58 -9.48 -0.91
CA ASN A 99 -17.71 -8.57 -0.15
C ASN A 99 -18.36 -7.18 0.01
N ALA A 100 -18.86 -6.59 -1.09
CA ALA A 100 -19.56 -5.32 -1.04
C ALA A 100 -20.74 -5.33 -0.06
N ALA A 101 -21.60 -6.35 -0.16
CA ALA A 101 -22.74 -6.55 0.73
C ALA A 101 -22.32 -6.68 2.20
N TYR A 102 -21.30 -7.48 2.49
CA TYR A 102 -20.78 -7.65 3.85
C TYR A 102 -20.34 -6.31 4.45
N HIS A 103 -19.54 -5.54 3.72
CA HIS A 103 -19.06 -4.25 4.21
C HIS A 103 -20.18 -3.22 4.40
N LEU A 104 -21.16 -3.18 3.50
CA LEU A 104 -22.35 -2.32 3.63
C LEU A 104 -23.19 -2.69 4.85
N LEU A 105 -23.36 -3.98 5.13
CA LEU A 105 -24.09 -4.46 6.31
C LEU A 105 -23.38 -4.07 7.60
N VAL A 106 -22.07 -4.30 7.70
CA VAL A 106 -21.27 -3.88 8.86
C VAL A 106 -21.34 -2.36 9.03
N LEU A 107 -21.25 -1.61 7.92
CA LEU A 107 -21.40 -0.16 7.93
C LEU A 107 -22.76 0.29 8.46
N GLN A 108 -23.85 -0.36 8.04
CA GLN A 108 -25.20 -0.07 8.52
C GLN A 108 -25.36 -0.41 10.00
N VAL A 109 -24.88 -1.56 10.47
CA VAL A 109 -24.90 -1.92 11.89
C VAL A 109 -24.11 -0.90 12.72
N ASN A 110 -22.94 -0.49 12.23
CA ASN A 110 -22.13 0.56 12.83
C ASN A 110 -22.76 1.96 12.76
N GLY A 111 -23.73 2.18 11.87
CA GLY A 111 -24.45 3.46 11.71
C GLY A 111 -25.77 3.51 12.47
N LEU A 112 -26.50 2.39 12.55
CA LEU A 112 -27.78 2.24 13.25
C LEU A 112 -27.64 2.34 14.76
N ALA A 113 -26.47 2.00 15.30
CA ALA A 113 -26.17 2.15 16.73
C ALA A 113 -25.96 3.63 17.17
N HIS A 114 -26.09 4.61 16.26
CA HIS A 114 -25.63 5.98 16.51
C HIS A 114 -26.66 7.03 16.09
N GLY A 115 -27.31 7.65 17.09
CA GLY A 115 -28.19 8.81 16.92
C GLY A 115 -27.48 10.03 16.33
N LYS A 116 -28.25 11.09 16.02
CA LYS A 116 -27.90 12.25 15.17
C LYS A 116 -26.60 13.03 15.48
N ASN A 117 -25.86 12.74 16.56
CA ASN A 117 -24.72 13.56 17.05
C ASN A 117 -23.41 12.80 17.33
N VAL A 118 -23.18 11.59 16.81
CA VAL A 118 -21.96 10.83 17.16
C VAL A 118 -20.85 11.01 16.11
N LYS A 119 -19.61 11.23 16.59
CA LYS A 119 -18.37 11.23 15.79
C LYS A 119 -18.29 9.94 14.96
N VAL A 120 -17.87 10.09 13.70
CA VAL A 120 -17.61 8.96 12.79
C VAL A 120 -16.54 8.06 13.39
N LYS A 121 -16.75 6.75 13.36
CA LYS A 121 -15.74 5.78 13.79
C LYS A 121 -14.83 5.40 12.63
N ILE A 122 -13.57 5.10 12.92
CA ILE A 122 -12.60 4.61 11.91
C ILE A 122 -13.10 3.36 11.19
N ASP A 123 -13.68 2.41 11.92
CA ASP A 123 -14.21 1.20 11.27
C ASP A 123 -15.29 1.55 10.25
N SER A 124 -16.21 2.48 10.56
CA SER A 124 -17.20 2.95 9.58
C SER A 124 -16.56 3.56 8.33
N LEU A 125 -15.49 4.36 8.50
CA LEU A 125 -14.73 4.89 7.36
C LEU A 125 -14.12 3.76 6.52
N LYS A 126 -13.38 2.83 7.15
CA LYS A 126 -12.75 1.69 6.48
C LYS A 126 -13.78 0.85 5.72
N ARG A 127 -14.91 0.51 6.36
CA ARG A 127 -16.00 -0.27 5.76
C ARG A 127 -16.63 0.42 4.55
N ALA A 128 -16.79 1.75 4.59
CA ALA A 128 -17.29 2.50 3.44
C ALA A 128 -16.32 2.45 2.24
N ILE A 129 -15.01 2.58 2.50
CA ILE A 129 -13.98 2.48 1.46
C ILE A 129 -13.94 1.05 0.88
N TYR A 130 -13.92 0.02 1.72
CA TYR A 130 -13.94 -1.38 1.27
C TYR A 130 -15.20 -1.69 0.46
N ALA A 131 -16.38 -1.29 0.95
CA ALA A 131 -17.63 -1.45 0.22
C ALA A 131 -17.53 -0.81 -1.17
N GLN A 132 -17.02 0.43 -1.25
CA GLN A 132 -16.87 1.13 -2.52
C GLN A 132 -15.95 0.38 -3.49
N TYR A 133 -14.80 -0.10 -3.02
CA TYR A 133 -13.88 -0.90 -3.84
C TYR A 133 -14.59 -2.10 -4.49
N PHE A 134 -15.27 -2.91 -3.68
CA PHE A 134 -15.93 -4.11 -4.18
C PHE A 134 -17.17 -3.82 -5.04
N LEU A 135 -17.87 -2.72 -4.81
CA LEU A 135 -18.97 -2.26 -5.65
C LEU A 135 -18.49 -1.86 -7.06
N HIS A 136 -17.40 -1.09 -7.13
CA HIS A 136 -16.77 -0.75 -8.42
C HIS A 136 -16.27 -2.01 -9.12
N ARG A 137 -15.62 -2.92 -8.38
CA ARG A 137 -15.17 -4.20 -8.91
C ARG A 137 -16.31 -5.04 -9.48
N ALA A 138 -17.43 -5.16 -8.76
CA ALA A 138 -18.60 -5.89 -9.24
C ALA A 138 -19.14 -5.29 -10.55
N LYS A 139 -19.21 -3.96 -10.64
CA LYS A 139 -19.64 -3.25 -11.85
C LYS A 139 -18.70 -3.52 -13.03
N ARG A 140 -17.38 -3.48 -12.80
CA ARG A 140 -16.36 -3.78 -13.81
C ARG A 140 -16.45 -5.21 -14.33
N LEU A 141 -16.80 -6.16 -13.46
CA LEU A 141 -17.06 -7.55 -13.81
C LEU A 141 -18.43 -7.79 -14.47
N GLY A 142 -19.17 -6.71 -14.78
CA GLY A 142 -20.41 -6.77 -15.56
C GLY A 142 -21.69 -6.84 -14.73
N ALA A 143 -21.63 -6.62 -13.41
CA ALA A 143 -22.84 -6.54 -12.59
C ALA A 143 -23.70 -5.34 -12.99
N LYS A 144 -25.01 -5.58 -13.17
CA LYS A 144 -26.00 -4.57 -13.59
C LYS A 144 -27.06 -4.30 -12.52
N ASP A 145 -26.92 -4.89 -11.33
CA ASP A 145 -27.90 -4.76 -10.27
C ASP A 145 -28.06 -3.29 -9.83
N ALA A 146 -29.31 -2.79 -9.73
CA ALA A 146 -29.60 -1.40 -9.38
C ALA A 146 -29.03 -1.00 -8.01
N TRP A 147 -29.05 -1.93 -7.04
CA TRP A 147 -28.52 -1.68 -5.69
C TRP A 147 -27.03 -1.34 -5.71
N ILE A 148 -26.23 -1.86 -6.65
CA ILE A 148 -24.79 -1.56 -6.73
C ILE A 148 -24.59 -0.07 -7.01
N ASN A 149 -25.26 0.48 -8.03
CA ASN A 149 -25.15 1.90 -8.37
C ASN A 149 -25.70 2.80 -7.25
N ASN A 150 -26.79 2.40 -6.60
CA ASN A 150 -27.36 3.15 -5.47
C ASN A 150 -26.40 3.14 -4.27
N SER A 151 -25.80 2.00 -3.93
CA SER A 151 -24.81 1.88 -2.87
C SER A 151 -23.55 2.68 -3.18
N ILE A 152 -23.07 2.71 -4.43
CA ILE A 152 -21.94 3.57 -4.83
C ILE A 152 -22.27 5.05 -4.59
N LYS A 153 -23.48 5.51 -4.96
CA LYS A 153 -23.89 6.90 -4.72
C LYS A 153 -23.92 7.22 -3.22
N GLU A 154 -24.46 6.31 -2.42
CA GLU A 154 -24.61 6.52 -0.99
C GLU A 154 -23.27 6.47 -0.24
N THR A 155 -22.39 5.50 -0.52
CA THR A 155 -21.05 5.45 0.09
C THR A 155 -20.23 6.66 -0.32
N ASN A 156 -20.31 7.12 -1.58
CA ASN A 156 -19.69 8.37 -2.02
C ASN A 156 -20.19 9.58 -1.22
N ARG A 157 -21.50 9.67 -0.98
CA ARG A 157 -22.08 10.76 -0.19
C ARG A 157 -21.54 10.76 1.25
N LEU A 158 -21.44 9.59 1.87
CA LEU A 158 -20.87 9.43 3.22
C LEU A 158 -19.40 9.82 3.25
N LEU A 159 -18.59 9.30 2.32
CA LEU A 159 -17.16 9.58 2.24
C LEU A 159 -16.88 11.05 1.95
N LYS A 160 -17.65 11.71 1.08
CA LYS A 160 -17.56 13.16 0.85
C LYS A 160 -17.90 13.97 2.10
N LYS A 161 -18.86 13.50 2.91
CA LYS A 161 -19.21 14.13 4.19
C LYS A 161 -18.10 13.98 5.23
N TRP A 162 -17.51 12.80 5.34
CA TRP A 162 -16.48 12.51 6.35
C TRP A 162 -15.11 13.05 5.96
N LEU A 163 -14.80 13.01 4.67
CA LEU A 163 -13.53 13.40 4.08
C LEU A 163 -13.76 14.45 2.97
N PRO A 164 -14.22 15.66 3.29
CA PRO A 164 -14.43 16.72 2.31
C PRO A 164 -13.12 17.07 1.58
N GLN A 165 -13.21 17.35 0.27
CA GLN A 165 -12.08 17.81 -0.54
C GLN A 165 -12.05 19.34 -0.71
N GLU A 166 -13.12 20.05 -0.35
CA GLU A 166 -13.29 21.51 -0.51
C GLU A 166 -13.04 22.31 0.79
N GLY A 167 -12.78 23.63 0.67
CA GLY A 167 -12.51 24.56 1.80
C GLY A 167 -11.05 25.04 1.98
N LYS A 168 -10.60 25.24 3.23
CA LYS A 168 -9.18 25.51 3.57
C LYS A 168 -8.34 24.22 3.71
N LEU A 169 -7.15 24.23 3.11
CA LEU A 169 -6.15 23.15 3.24
C LEU A 169 -5.40 23.28 4.57
N ASP A 170 -4.99 22.14 5.13
CA ASP A 170 -4.17 22.08 6.35
C ASP A 170 -2.77 21.55 6.02
N PHE A 171 -1.78 22.25 6.56
CA PHE A 171 -0.35 22.00 6.36
C PHE A 171 0.36 21.76 7.71
N ALA A 172 -0.40 21.46 8.77
CA ALA A 172 0.20 21.16 10.07
C ALA A 172 1.11 19.91 9.95
N GLU A 173 2.35 20.10 10.37
CA GLU A 173 3.37 19.06 10.45
C GLU A 173 3.64 18.71 11.92
N GLN A 174 4.24 17.55 12.16
CA GLN A 174 4.66 17.07 13.48
C GLN A 174 3.50 16.96 14.50
N THR A 175 2.31 16.60 14.01
CA THR A 175 1.21 16.24 14.92
C THR A 175 1.55 14.97 15.69
N HIS A 176 0.80 14.69 16.75
CA HIS A 176 1.00 13.48 17.56
C HIS A 176 0.96 12.19 16.71
N ALA A 177 -0.03 12.06 15.81
CA ALA A 177 -0.15 10.87 14.97
C ALA A 177 1.00 10.76 13.95
N GLN A 178 1.42 11.88 13.35
CA GLN A 178 2.54 11.92 12.41
C GLN A 178 3.87 11.53 13.08
N LEU A 179 4.15 12.07 14.27
CA LEU A 179 5.34 11.71 15.06
C LEU A 179 5.30 10.24 15.52
N PHE A 180 4.13 9.75 15.91
CA PHE A 180 3.94 8.35 16.29
C PHE A 180 4.21 7.42 15.09
N PHE A 181 3.73 7.76 13.90
CA PHE A 181 4.05 7.04 12.67
C PHE A 181 5.55 6.97 12.43
N PHE A 182 6.25 8.12 12.45
CA PHE A 182 7.70 8.14 12.26
C PHE A 182 8.43 7.24 13.25
N ARG A 183 8.09 7.35 14.55
CA ARG A 183 8.70 6.51 15.59
C ARG A 183 8.45 5.03 15.35
N SER A 184 7.22 4.66 14.99
CA SER A 184 6.85 3.27 14.71
C SER A 184 7.62 2.73 13.49
N PHE A 185 7.65 3.52 12.41
CA PHE A 185 8.29 3.14 11.16
C PHE A 185 9.81 2.99 11.27
N THR A 186 10.45 3.81 12.09
CA THR A 186 11.92 3.87 12.23
C THR A 186 12.48 3.01 13.36
N LEU A 187 11.70 2.78 14.43
CA LEU A 187 12.17 2.16 15.69
C LEU A 187 11.24 1.05 16.22
N ASN A 188 9.92 1.24 16.19
CA ASN A 188 8.96 0.33 16.83
C ASN A 188 8.01 -0.33 15.82
N GLU A 189 8.50 -1.29 15.03
CA GLU A 189 7.71 -1.98 13.98
C GLU A 189 6.36 -2.49 14.49
N ALA A 190 6.33 -3.07 15.70
CA ALA A 190 5.14 -3.68 16.28
C ALA A 190 3.96 -2.70 16.46
N ASP A 191 4.22 -1.39 16.46
CA ASP A 191 3.21 -0.34 16.63
C ASP A 191 2.53 0.09 15.30
N ARG A 192 2.85 -0.53 14.15
CA ARG A 192 2.38 -0.10 12.81
C ARG A 192 0.85 0.05 12.67
N TYR A 193 0.06 -0.87 13.21
CA TYR A 193 -1.41 -0.76 13.16
C TYR A 193 -1.97 0.30 14.11
N LYS A 194 -1.25 0.60 15.19
CA LYS A 194 -1.59 1.71 16.08
C LYS A 194 -1.27 3.06 15.43
N ALA A 195 -0.19 3.14 14.66
CA ALA A 195 0.10 4.31 13.83
C ALA A 195 -0.99 4.55 12.79
N ASP A 196 -1.43 3.50 12.09
CA ASP A 196 -2.58 3.58 11.15
C ASP A 196 -3.83 4.10 11.85
N HIS A 197 -4.16 3.55 13.03
CA HIS A 197 -5.31 3.99 13.81
C HIS A 197 -5.23 5.48 14.15
N LEU A 198 -4.14 5.95 14.76
CA LEU A 198 -3.98 7.36 15.16
C LEU A 198 -4.03 8.31 13.95
N LEU A 199 -3.44 7.93 12.82
CA LEU A 199 -3.50 8.73 11.60
C LEU A 199 -4.93 8.82 11.04
N LEU A 200 -5.69 7.73 11.06
CA LEU A 200 -7.10 7.72 10.63
C LEU A 200 -8.01 8.50 11.58
N GLU A 201 -7.75 8.47 12.90
CA GLU A 201 -8.44 9.34 13.87
C GLU A 201 -8.20 10.81 13.51
N GLU A 202 -6.94 11.20 13.30
CA GLU A 202 -6.60 12.56 12.94
C GLU A 202 -7.23 12.98 11.60
N ILE A 203 -7.27 12.09 10.60
CA ILE A 203 -7.93 12.37 9.33
C ILE A 203 -9.43 12.63 9.47
N LEU A 204 -10.12 11.95 10.38
CA LEU A 204 -11.54 12.22 10.62
C LEU A 204 -11.76 13.60 11.26
N GLU A 205 -10.78 14.13 11.98
CA GLU A 205 -10.82 15.47 12.58
C GLU A 205 -10.29 16.57 11.63
N LYS A 206 -9.27 16.26 10.85
CA LYS A 206 -8.55 17.14 9.92
C LYS A 206 -8.42 16.48 8.55
N PRO A 207 -9.53 16.28 7.82
CA PRO A 207 -9.55 15.50 6.58
C PRO A 207 -8.69 16.06 5.44
N ARG A 208 -8.25 17.31 5.58
CA ARG A 208 -7.48 18.05 4.57
C ARG A 208 -6.06 18.38 5.01
N ASN A 209 -5.58 17.73 6.07
CA ASN A 209 -4.16 17.73 6.39
C ASN A 209 -3.41 16.90 5.34
N LEU A 210 -2.65 17.57 4.48
CA LEU A 210 -1.94 16.93 3.38
C LEU A 210 -0.95 15.87 3.89
N LEU A 211 -0.20 16.18 4.94
CA LEU A 211 0.83 15.29 5.44
C LEU A 211 0.25 14.05 6.12
N THR A 212 -0.83 14.20 6.88
CA THR A 212 -1.54 13.06 7.49
C THR A 212 -2.16 12.16 6.42
N ASN A 213 -2.72 12.70 5.33
CA ASN A 213 -3.24 11.88 4.22
C ASN A 213 -2.10 11.07 3.57
N MET A 214 -0.94 11.70 3.36
CA MET A 214 0.25 11.02 2.86
C MET A 214 0.68 9.86 3.78
N TYR A 215 0.75 10.07 5.10
CA TYR A 215 1.15 9.01 6.02
C TYR A 215 0.09 7.92 6.21
N VAL A 216 -1.21 8.21 6.06
CA VAL A 216 -2.23 7.14 5.97
C VAL A 216 -1.96 6.25 4.77
N SER A 217 -1.60 6.84 3.62
CA SER A 217 -1.20 6.03 2.46
C SER A 217 0.07 5.21 2.76
N ALA A 218 1.11 5.85 3.31
CA ALA A 218 2.39 5.21 3.59
C ALA A 218 2.28 4.06 4.61
N VAL A 219 1.56 4.24 5.72
CA VAL A 219 1.39 3.21 6.75
C VAL A 219 0.59 2.01 6.23
N ASN A 220 -0.36 2.24 5.32
CA ASN A 220 -1.13 1.16 4.72
C ASN A 220 -0.36 0.45 3.60
N LEU A 221 0.50 1.16 2.84
CA LEU A 221 1.48 0.50 1.98
C LEU A 221 2.39 -0.42 2.80
N TRP A 222 2.89 0.09 3.93
CA TRP A 222 3.72 -0.68 4.85
C TRP A 222 2.99 -1.92 5.41
N ASN A 223 1.80 -1.75 5.98
CA ASN A 223 1.02 -2.86 6.53
C ASN A 223 0.71 -3.94 5.48
N GLY A 224 0.35 -3.54 4.25
CA GLY A 224 0.03 -4.46 3.16
C GLY A 224 1.25 -5.20 2.64
N SER A 225 2.37 -4.50 2.44
CA SER A 225 3.59 -5.09 1.92
C SER A 225 4.28 -6.04 2.89
N GLU A 226 4.09 -5.83 4.19
CA GLU A 226 4.70 -6.64 5.25
C GLU A 226 3.76 -7.66 5.88
N ALA A 227 2.56 -7.86 5.33
CA ALA A 227 1.64 -8.89 5.78
C ALA A 227 2.27 -10.29 5.61
N ASP A 228 1.80 -11.26 6.41
CA ASP A 228 2.24 -12.65 6.27
C ASP A 228 1.85 -13.23 4.92
N TYR A 229 2.56 -14.28 4.48
CA TYR A 229 2.37 -14.92 3.18
C TYR A 229 0.90 -15.16 2.81
N ALA A 230 0.07 -15.63 3.75
CA ALA A 230 -1.34 -15.95 3.52
C ALA A 230 -2.31 -15.06 4.31
N ASP A 231 -1.89 -13.88 4.77
CA ASP A 231 -2.78 -12.93 5.46
C ASP A 231 -3.66 -12.19 4.45
N PRO A 232 -4.98 -12.45 4.41
CA PRO A 232 -5.86 -11.82 3.42
C PRO A 232 -6.09 -10.33 3.70
N THR A 233 -5.80 -9.84 4.90
CA THR A 233 -6.02 -8.43 5.28
C THR A 233 -5.12 -7.45 4.51
N MET A 234 -4.06 -7.95 3.87
CA MET A 234 -3.23 -7.18 2.95
C MET A 234 -4.04 -6.45 1.87
N LEU A 235 -5.14 -7.05 1.37
CA LEU A 235 -6.01 -6.41 0.38
C LEU A 235 -6.63 -5.12 0.94
N TYR A 236 -7.04 -5.15 2.20
CA TYR A 236 -7.60 -3.97 2.86
C TYR A 236 -6.58 -2.86 3.01
N SER A 237 -5.33 -3.19 3.37
CA SER A 237 -4.25 -2.22 3.44
C SER A 237 -3.99 -1.59 2.06
N TYR A 238 -3.90 -2.37 0.98
CA TYR A 238 -3.74 -1.81 -0.37
C TYR A 238 -4.93 -0.98 -0.85
N ILE A 239 -6.16 -1.34 -0.46
CA ILE A 239 -7.35 -0.54 -0.72
C ILE A 239 -7.29 0.83 -0.01
N ILE A 240 -6.98 0.86 1.29
CA ILE A 240 -6.86 2.13 2.04
C ILE A 240 -5.71 2.97 1.49
N CYS A 241 -4.55 2.35 1.24
CA CYS A 241 -3.40 3.02 0.64
C CYS A 241 -3.79 3.69 -0.68
N SER A 242 -4.38 2.94 -1.62
CA SER A 242 -4.76 3.48 -2.94
C SER A 242 -5.81 4.59 -2.83
N TYR A 243 -6.81 4.44 -1.95
CA TYR A 243 -7.84 5.46 -1.74
C TYR A 243 -7.24 6.78 -1.23
N PHE A 244 -6.35 6.71 -0.23
CA PHE A 244 -5.70 7.90 0.31
C PHE A 244 -4.61 8.46 -0.60
N ALA A 245 -3.98 7.63 -1.43
CA ALA A 245 -3.07 8.02 -2.49
C ALA A 245 -3.74 8.94 -3.53
N GLU A 246 -4.88 8.52 -4.10
CA GLU A 246 -5.64 9.37 -5.04
C GLU A 246 -6.07 10.69 -4.36
N ARG A 247 -6.50 10.58 -3.10
CA ARG A 247 -6.91 11.74 -2.31
C ARG A 247 -5.78 12.73 -2.07
N ILE A 248 -4.58 12.28 -1.68
CA ILE A 248 -3.46 13.18 -1.42
C ILE A 248 -3.00 13.87 -2.71
N GLU A 249 -3.01 13.17 -3.84
CA GLU A 249 -2.67 13.75 -5.13
C GLU A 249 -3.61 14.90 -5.50
N ALA A 250 -4.93 14.66 -5.42
CA ALA A 250 -5.93 15.70 -5.66
C ALA A 250 -5.78 16.91 -4.73
N LEU A 251 -5.49 16.69 -3.43
CA LEU A 251 -5.27 17.78 -2.48
C LEU A 251 -3.95 18.52 -2.74
N ALA A 252 -2.90 17.81 -3.17
CA ALA A 252 -1.59 18.39 -3.47
C ALA A 252 -1.62 19.24 -4.74
N GLN A 253 -2.32 18.80 -5.79
CA GLN A 253 -2.57 19.61 -6.99
C GLN A 253 -3.32 20.91 -6.63
N GLN A 254 -4.31 20.83 -5.74
CA GLN A 254 -4.99 22.03 -5.21
C GLN A 254 -4.03 22.94 -4.42
N ALA A 255 -3.18 22.36 -3.58
CA ALA A 255 -2.19 23.11 -2.78
C ALA A 255 -1.22 23.85 -3.69
N GLN A 256 -0.66 23.17 -4.69
CA GLN A 256 0.25 23.75 -5.66
C GLN A 256 -0.43 24.84 -6.49
N SER A 257 -1.66 24.60 -6.97
CA SER A 257 -2.41 25.60 -7.74
C SER A 257 -2.63 26.89 -6.94
N LYS A 258 -2.99 26.78 -5.65
CA LYS A 258 -3.14 27.94 -4.76
C LYS A 258 -1.81 28.63 -4.48
N TRP A 259 -0.74 27.88 -4.32
CA TRP A 259 0.61 28.42 -4.16
C TRP A 259 1.04 29.21 -5.39
N ILE A 260 0.92 28.64 -6.60
CA ILE A 260 1.23 29.31 -7.87
C ILE A 260 0.46 30.64 -8.01
N GLN A 261 -0.83 30.65 -7.65
CA GLN A 261 -1.65 31.86 -7.71
C GLN A 261 -1.24 32.93 -6.69
N ASN A 262 -0.86 32.54 -5.48
CA ASN A 262 -0.43 33.49 -4.44
C ASN A 262 0.52 32.84 -3.41
N PRO A 263 1.84 32.83 -3.69
CA PRO A 263 2.83 32.19 -2.81
C PRO A 263 2.93 32.84 -1.43
N SER A 264 2.66 34.15 -1.34
CA SER A 264 2.76 34.90 -0.06
C SER A 264 1.65 34.55 0.93
N LYS A 265 0.54 33.98 0.46
CA LYS A 265 -0.64 33.64 1.29
C LYS A 265 -0.87 32.15 1.45
N ASN A 266 -0.22 31.31 0.65
CA ASN A 266 -0.40 29.87 0.67
C ASN A 266 0.95 29.18 0.87
N PRO A 267 1.08 28.24 1.82
CA PRO A 267 2.31 27.47 1.96
C PRO A 267 2.43 26.43 0.85
N LEU A 268 3.66 26.14 0.45
CA LEU A 268 3.98 25.07 -0.50
C LEU A 268 4.02 23.71 0.22
N PHE A 269 3.42 22.69 -0.39
CA PHE A 269 3.43 21.34 0.16
C PHE A 269 4.79 20.66 -0.09
N ARG A 270 5.60 20.52 0.96
CA ARG A 270 7.03 20.18 0.85
C ARG A 270 7.35 18.76 0.43
N VAL A 271 6.40 17.84 0.55
CA VAL A 271 6.57 16.42 0.21
C VAL A 271 5.81 16.05 -1.07
N VAL A 272 5.46 17.05 -1.88
CA VAL A 272 4.73 16.86 -3.14
C VAL A 272 5.43 15.91 -4.09
N THR A 273 6.76 15.94 -4.12
CA THR A 273 7.59 15.08 -4.97
C THR A 273 7.62 13.62 -4.52
N SER A 274 7.16 13.31 -3.31
CA SER A 274 7.11 11.94 -2.79
C SER A 274 5.77 11.23 -3.04
N ILE A 275 4.77 11.92 -3.61
CA ILE A 275 3.40 11.40 -3.74
C ILE A 275 3.35 10.11 -4.56
N GLY A 276 3.92 10.11 -5.76
CA GLY A 276 3.96 8.94 -6.65
C GLY A 276 4.53 7.69 -5.98
N GLY A 277 5.52 7.84 -5.09
CA GLY A 277 6.14 6.70 -4.39
C GLY A 277 5.15 5.94 -3.50
N PHE A 278 4.07 6.61 -3.08
CA PHE A 278 2.99 6.00 -2.31
C PHE A 278 1.76 5.67 -3.16
N THR A 279 1.59 6.28 -4.34
CA THR A 279 0.39 6.05 -5.18
C THR A 279 0.54 4.88 -6.14
N LEU A 280 1.76 4.60 -6.62
CA LEU A 280 1.99 3.60 -7.67
C LEU A 280 1.93 2.15 -7.15
N PRO A 281 2.64 1.75 -6.06
CA PRO A 281 2.81 0.33 -5.74
C PRO A 281 1.49 -0.39 -5.41
N ALA A 282 0.62 0.26 -4.63
CA ALA A 282 -0.66 -0.32 -4.22
C ALA A 282 -1.63 -0.48 -5.41
N ARG A 283 -1.73 0.54 -6.29
CA ARG A 283 -2.54 0.45 -7.51
C ARG A 283 -2.03 -0.63 -8.44
N ARG A 284 -0.72 -0.73 -8.61
CA ARG A 284 -0.08 -1.76 -9.43
C ARG A 284 -0.34 -3.16 -8.90
N TRP A 285 -0.21 -3.36 -7.59
CA TRP A 285 -0.52 -4.64 -6.93
C TRP A 285 -1.99 -5.03 -7.14
N LEU A 286 -2.93 -4.08 -6.98
CA LEU A 286 -4.35 -4.30 -7.22
C LEU A 286 -4.64 -4.65 -8.71
N ALA A 287 -3.99 -3.97 -9.66
CA ALA A 287 -4.12 -4.28 -11.08
C ALA A 287 -3.61 -5.69 -11.42
N LYS A 288 -2.46 -6.09 -10.84
CA LYS A 288 -1.93 -7.46 -10.97
C LYS A 288 -2.86 -8.50 -10.36
N LEU A 289 -3.43 -8.24 -9.17
CA LEU A 289 -4.44 -9.11 -8.58
C LEU A 289 -5.61 -9.35 -9.53
N HIS A 290 -6.02 -8.31 -10.27
CA HIS A 290 -7.12 -8.39 -11.24
C HIS A 290 -6.71 -8.97 -12.60
N LYS A 291 -5.42 -9.24 -12.82
CA LYS A 291 -4.85 -9.67 -14.11
C LYS A 291 -5.10 -8.64 -15.23
N ASP A 292 -5.04 -7.35 -14.91
CA ASP A 292 -5.23 -6.25 -15.86
C ASP A 292 -3.87 -5.67 -16.30
N GLU A 293 -3.22 -6.35 -17.24
CA GLU A 293 -1.89 -5.96 -17.75
C GLU A 293 -1.87 -4.58 -18.41
N ASN A 294 -2.98 -4.14 -19.02
CA ASN A 294 -3.08 -2.80 -19.59
C ASN A 294 -2.99 -1.73 -18.50
N THR A 295 -3.68 -1.93 -17.37
CA THR A 295 -3.58 -1.04 -16.22
C THR A 295 -2.20 -1.09 -15.58
N VAL A 296 -1.56 -2.27 -15.50
CA VAL A 296 -0.17 -2.41 -15.03
C VAL A 296 0.79 -1.57 -15.88
N ASN A 297 0.73 -1.73 -17.21
CA ASN A 297 1.63 -1.01 -18.13
C ASN A 297 1.46 0.50 -18.05
N ARG A 298 0.22 0.99 -17.92
CA ARG A 298 -0.08 2.41 -17.73
C ARG A 298 0.46 2.97 -16.41
N ILE A 299 0.47 2.17 -15.35
CA ILE A 299 1.08 2.56 -14.07
C ILE A 299 2.62 2.57 -14.19
N ASP A 300 3.19 1.64 -14.97
CA ASP A 300 4.63 1.63 -15.26
C ASP A 300 5.06 2.84 -16.11
N GLU A 301 4.21 3.31 -17.04
CA GLU A 301 4.39 4.59 -17.76
C GLU A 301 4.31 5.80 -16.81
N GLU A 302 3.35 5.81 -15.88
CA GLU A 302 3.26 6.87 -14.85
C GLU A 302 4.54 6.90 -13.98
N MET A 303 5.09 5.73 -13.63
CA MET A 303 6.33 5.60 -12.86
C MET A 303 7.54 6.18 -13.60
N LEU A 304 7.58 6.09 -14.94
CA LEU A 304 8.60 6.72 -15.76
C LEU A 304 8.57 8.24 -15.69
N GLU A 305 7.39 8.83 -15.81
CA GLU A 305 7.21 10.28 -15.69
C GLU A 305 7.65 10.78 -14.31
N TRP A 306 7.33 10.02 -13.26
CA TRP A 306 7.82 10.31 -11.91
C TRP A 306 9.34 10.17 -11.76
N LEU A 307 9.95 9.16 -12.40
CA LEU A 307 11.40 8.97 -12.42
C LEU A 307 12.11 10.16 -13.09
N GLU A 308 11.55 10.71 -14.16
CA GLU A 308 12.11 11.90 -14.82
C GLU A 308 12.06 13.15 -13.91
N ILE A 309 10.98 13.31 -13.14
CA ILE A 309 10.78 14.47 -12.25
C ILE A 309 11.71 14.42 -11.04
N TYR A 310 11.84 13.26 -10.38
CA TYR A 310 12.62 13.14 -9.16
C TYR A 310 13.40 11.82 -9.08
N PRO A 311 14.45 11.65 -9.94
CA PRO A 311 15.12 10.37 -10.16
C PRO A 311 15.65 9.73 -8.88
N GLU A 312 16.21 10.52 -7.97
CA GLU A 312 16.82 10.01 -6.75
C GLU A 312 15.83 9.33 -5.78
N PHE A 313 14.55 9.69 -5.82
CA PHE A 313 13.50 9.08 -4.99
C PHE A 313 12.80 7.95 -5.75
N TYR A 314 12.47 8.18 -7.03
CA TYR A 314 11.74 7.22 -7.85
C TYR A 314 12.59 6.11 -8.45
N ALA A 315 13.92 6.19 -8.34
CA ALA A 315 14.79 5.08 -8.66
C ALA A 315 14.46 3.82 -7.85
N TRP A 316 14.05 3.96 -6.57
CA TRP A 316 13.65 2.80 -5.76
C TRP A 316 12.45 2.04 -6.36
N PRO A 317 11.25 2.64 -6.53
CA PRO A 317 10.12 1.93 -7.10
C PRO A 317 10.38 1.49 -8.55
N ALA A 318 11.08 2.32 -9.36
CA ALA A 318 11.42 2.00 -10.74
C ALA A 318 12.43 0.84 -10.88
N THR A 319 13.14 0.50 -9.81
CA THR A 319 14.08 -0.63 -9.80
C THR A 319 13.47 -1.87 -9.13
N VAL A 320 12.95 -1.74 -7.90
CA VAL A 320 12.52 -2.88 -7.09
C VAL A 320 11.41 -3.67 -7.77
N ILE A 321 10.40 -2.97 -8.27
CA ILE A 321 9.20 -3.58 -8.83
C ILE A 321 9.50 -4.33 -10.14
N PRO A 322 10.18 -3.72 -11.13
CA PRO A 322 10.36 -4.34 -12.46
C PRO A 322 11.53 -5.32 -12.49
N MET A 323 12.42 -5.30 -11.49
CA MET A 323 13.53 -6.25 -11.41
C MET A 323 13.05 -7.71 -11.38
N GLN A 324 11.87 -8.00 -10.83
CA GLN A 324 11.29 -9.35 -10.79
C GLN A 324 10.55 -9.74 -12.07
N GLU A 325 10.50 -8.86 -13.07
CA GLU A 325 9.82 -9.07 -14.34
C GLU A 325 10.89 -9.20 -15.44
N PRO A 326 11.11 -10.41 -16.00
CA PRO A 326 12.20 -10.64 -16.96
C PRO A 326 12.17 -9.69 -18.15
N ASP A 327 10.98 -9.36 -18.66
CA ASP A 327 10.76 -8.43 -19.78
C ASP A 327 11.03 -6.96 -19.42
N LYS A 328 11.09 -6.62 -18.13
CA LYS A 328 11.34 -5.26 -17.61
C LYS A 328 12.63 -5.16 -16.82
N PHE A 329 13.50 -6.16 -16.88
CA PHE A 329 14.75 -6.13 -16.12
C PHE A 329 15.64 -4.92 -16.48
N TYR A 330 15.82 -4.60 -17.76
CA TYR A 330 16.61 -3.43 -18.17
C TYR A 330 15.96 -2.09 -17.79
N PHE A 331 14.62 -2.08 -17.65
CA PHE A 331 13.93 -0.93 -17.09
C PHE A 331 14.35 -0.71 -15.62
N ALA A 332 14.45 -1.77 -14.84
CA ALA A 332 14.96 -1.70 -13.46
C ALA A 332 16.42 -1.21 -13.40
N VAL A 333 17.30 -1.70 -14.29
CA VAL A 333 18.70 -1.25 -14.37
C VAL A 333 18.76 0.25 -14.67
N ASN A 334 17.97 0.75 -15.62
CA ASN A 334 17.93 2.17 -15.96
C ASN A 334 17.42 3.03 -14.79
N GLY A 335 16.37 2.57 -14.09
CA GLY A 335 15.87 3.21 -12.88
C GLY A 335 16.96 3.36 -11.81
N TYR A 336 17.72 2.29 -11.59
CA TYR A 336 18.82 2.28 -10.62
C TYR A 336 19.91 3.30 -10.97
N LEU A 337 20.41 3.23 -12.20
CA LEU A 337 21.49 4.09 -12.68
C LEU A 337 21.09 5.56 -12.70
N ALA A 338 19.84 5.88 -13.06
CA ALA A 338 19.32 7.24 -13.00
C ALA A 338 19.39 7.81 -11.57
N GLY A 339 19.02 7.01 -10.56
CA GLY A 339 19.15 7.38 -9.15
C GLY A 339 20.59 7.63 -8.73
N VAL A 340 21.51 6.71 -9.05
CA VAL A 340 22.95 6.85 -8.75
C VAL A 340 23.55 8.10 -9.40
N GLN A 341 23.30 8.30 -10.69
CA GLN A 341 23.80 9.46 -11.43
C GLN A 341 23.28 10.77 -10.83
N LYS A 342 22.00 10.82 -10.46
CA LYS A 342 21.43 12.02 -9.86
C LYS A 342 21.99 12.30 -8.47
N CYS A 343 22.15 11.27 -7.65
CA CYS A 343 22.71 11.40 -6.31
C CYS A 343 24.20 11.75 -6.28
N THR A 344 24.96 11.39 -7.32
CA THR A 344 26.37 11.79 -7.46
C THR A 344 26.54 13.21 -8.00
N THR A 345 25.66 13.65 -8.91
CA THR A 345 25.78 14.97 -9.55
C THR A 345 25.09 16.10 -8.80
N THR A 346 23.95 15.84 -8.18
CA THR A 346 23.20 16.86 -7.43
C THR A 346 22.56 16.23 -6.18
N PRO A 347 23.38 15.96 -5.14
CA PRO A 347 22.92 15.29 -3.93
C PRO A 347 21.72 15.98 -3.32
N SER A 348 20.73 15.19 -2.91
CA SER A 348 19.54 15.64 -2.20
C SER A 348 19.44 14.94 -0.85
N ARG A 349 18.42 15.30 -0.05
CA ARG A 349 18.16 14.60 1.21
C ARG A 349 17.99 13.10 1.04
N VAL A 350 17.45 12.64 -0.09
CA VAL A 350 17.22 11.20 -0.33
C VAL A 350 18.50 10.46 -0.77
N CYS A 351 19.58 11.20 -1.06
CA CYS A 351 20.87 10.68 -1.47
C CYS A 351 21.84 10.46 -0.31
N GLY A 352 21.39 10.62 0.93
CA GLY A 352 22.20 10.43 2.13
C GLY A 352 21.39 9.84 3.26
N ASN A 353 22.08 9.18 4.19
CA ASN A 353 21.45 8.71 5.42
C ASN A 353 21.04 9.93 6.26
N THR A 354 19.77 10.02 6.67
CA THR A 354 19.34 11.12 7.55
C THR A 354 18.50 10.62 8.72
N ASN A 355 18.68 11.25 9.88
CA ASN A 355 18.05 10.88 11.15
C ASN A 355 16.51 10.95 11.16
N ARG A 356 15.94 11.80 10.29
CA ARG A 356 14.49 12.00 10.08
C ARG A 356 13.99 11.52 8.72
N GLY A 357 14.89 11.20 7.81
CA GLY A 357 14.60 11.10 6.38
C GLY A 357 15.04 9.75 5.90
N PRO A 358 14.07 8.93 5.52
CA PRO A 358 14.25 7.52 5.73
C PRO A 358 14.97 6.88 4.53
N PHE A 359 15.80 7.61 3.81
CA PHE A 359 16.53 7.08 2.66
C PHE A 359 17.86 6.57 3.12
N ASN A 360 17.85 5.32 3.55
CA ASN A 360 19.07 4.63 3.84
C ASN A 360 19.68 4.17 2.52
N VAL A 361 20.56 5.02 1.94
CA VAL A 361 21.32 4.80 0.69
C VAL A 361 22.01 3.44 0.67
N ILE A 362 22.36 2.96 1.85
CA ILE A 362 23.01 1.69 2.06
C ILE A 362 22.06 0.53 1.62
N SER A 363 20.73 0.70 1.71
CA SER A 363 19.76 -0.31 1.26
C SER A 363 19.71 -0.36 -0.27
N PHE A 364 19.98 0.77 -0.91
CA PHE A 364 20.14 0.86 -2.35
C PHE A 364 21.37 0.06 -2.84
N HIS A 365 22.37 -0.21 -1.99
CA HIS A 365 23.50 -1.07 -2.36
C HIS A 365 23.09 -2.54 -2.44
N LEU A 366 22.24 -3.03 -1.51
CA LEU A 366 21.66 -4.38 -1.60
C LEU A 366 20.90 -4.58 -2.91
N LEU A 367 20.12 -3.58 -3.32
CA LEU A 367 19.42 -3.63 -4.61
C LEU A 367 20.40 -3.66 -5.80
N GLY A 368 21.48 -2.88 -5.73
CA GLY A 368 22.54 -2.92 -6.75
C GLY A 368 23.23 -4.27 -6.82
N MET A 369 23.44 -4.93 -5.68
CA MET A 369 24.03 -6.28 -5.62
C MET A 369 23.12 -7.28 -6.31
N ASP A 370 21.81 -7.24 -6.02
CA ASP A 370 20.82 -8.09 -6.66
C ASP A 370 20.80 -7.87 -8.19
N LEU A 371 20.86 -6.62 -8.66
CA LEU A 371 20.97 -6.30 -10.09
C LEU A 371 22.26 -6.84 -10.72
N ALA A 372 23.40 -6.67 -10.05
CA ALA A 372 24.68 -7.14 -10.53
C ALA A 372 24.72 -8.67 -10.66
N LEU A 373 24.13 -9.41 -9.69
CA LEU A 373 24.01 -10.86 -9.76
C LEU A 373 23.13 -11.31 -10.93
N ARG A 374 22.01 -10.63 -11.15
CA ARG A 374 21.11 -10.93 -12.27
C ARG A 374 21.70 -10.55 -13.64
N LEU A 375 22.60 -9.56 -13.70
CA LEU A 375 23.36 -9.21 -14.90
C LEU A 375 24.55 -10.16 -15.17
N GLY A 376 24.96 -10.96 -14.18
CA GLY A 376 26.22 -11.69 -14.22
C GLY A 376 27.47 -10.79 -14.07
N ASP A 377 27.33 -9.56 -13.59
CA ASP A 377 28.44 -8.63 -13.38
C ASP A 377 29.03 -8.79 -11.96
N MET A 378 29.88 -9.80 -11.82
CA MET A 378 30.56 -10.09 -10.56
C MET A 378 31.54 -8.97 -10.14
N GLY A 379 32.04 -8.17 -11.08
CA GLY A 379 32.92 -7.03 -10.78
C GLY A 379 32.15 -5.93 -10.05
N TRP A 380 30.96 -5.60 -10.55
CA TRP A 380 30.06 -4.66 -9.90
C TRP A 380 29.57 -5.17 -8.54
N PHE A 381 29.16 -6.44 -8.46
CA PHE A 381 28.76 -7.06 -7.18
C PHE A 381 29.86 -6.97 -6.12
N ASN A 382 31.10 -7.35 -6.47
CA ASN A 382 32.23 -7.28 -5.56
C ASN A 382 32.57 -5.84 -5.14
N THR A 383 32.41 -4.88 -6.05
CA THR A 383 32.60 -3.46 -5.72
C THR A 383 31.59 -3.00 -4.67
N LEU A 384 30.31 -3.35 -4.83
CA LEU A 384 29.27 -3.01 -3.86
C LEU A 384 29.49 -3.68 -2.50
N LEU A 385 29.99 -4.93 -2.48
CA LEU A 385 30.33 -5.62 -1.24
C LEU A 385 31.38 -4.87 -0.40
N THR A 386 32.31 -4.13 -1.03
CA THR A 386 33.37 -3.42 -0.28
C THR A 386 32.83 -2.35 0.66
N PHE A 387 31.61 -1.85 0.43
CA PHE A 387 31.00 -0.82 1.26
C PHE A 387 30.76 -1.25 2.71
N GLU A 388 30.70 -2.55 3.01
CA GLU A 388 30.66 -3.04 4.40
C GLU A 388 31.84 -2.55 5.25
N ASN A 389 32.97 -2.22 4.60
CA ASN A 389 34.19 -1.73 5.22
C ASN A 389 34.30 -0.19 5.28
N VAL A 390 33.35 0.53 4.68
CA VAL A 390 33.34 2.00 4.68
C VAL A 390 32.74 2.49 6.00
N PRO A 391 33.46 3.24 6.86
CA PRO A 391 32.96 3.66 8.17
C PRO A 391 31.62 4.40 8.13
N GLU A 392 31.43 5.26 7.12
CA GLU A 392 30.21 6.04 6.89
C GLU A 392 29.00 5.17 6.48
N PHE A 393 29.24 3.91 6.09
CA PHE A 393 28.21 2.92 5.79
C PHE A 393 27.60 2.33 7.06
N HIS A 394 28.22 2.52 8.23
CA HIS A 394 27.73 2.04 9.53
C HIS A 394 27.25 0.58 9.50
N TYR A 395 27.91 -0.30 8.72
CA TYR A 395 27.46 -1.66 8.47
C TYR A 395 27.05 -2.35 9.77
N ASN A 396 27.86 -2.29 10.82
CA ASN A 396 27.62 -3.00 12.08
C ASN A 396 26.34 -2.61 12.83
N THR A 397 25.66 -1.52 12.48
CA THR A 397 24.38 -1.15 13.12
C THR A 397 23.18 -1.80 12.43
N TRP A 398 23.37 -2.37 11.24
CA TRP A 398 22.33 -2.86 10.33
C TRP A 398 21.66 -4.20 10.68
N TYR A 399 21.14 -4.33 11.90
CA TYR A 399 20.68 -5.61 12.42
C TYR A 399 19.64 -6.34 11.54
N LEU A 400 18.73 -5.63 10.87
CA LEU A 400 17.70 -6.26 10.03
C LEU A 400 18.10 -6.40 8.56
N LYS A 401 19.32 -5.99 8.19
CA LYS A 401 19.84 -6.14 6.83
C LYS A 401 21.12 -6.95 6.72
N HIS A 402 21.80 -7.22 7.83
CA HIS A 402 22.94 -8.14 7.87
C HIS A 402 22.60 -9.48 7.27
N GLU A 403 21.46 -10.07 7.67
CA GLU A 403 21.03 -11.35 7.14
C GLU A 403 20.87 -11.31 5.61
N ALA A 404 20.16 -10.30 5.07
CA ALA A 404 19.99 -10.14 3.64
C ALA A 404 21.32 -9.96 2.90
N TRP A 405 22.26 -9.19 3.46
CA TRP A 405 23.60 -8.97 2.92
C TRP A 405 24.45 -10.24 2.94
N ASP A 406 24.53 -10.88 4.10
CA ASP A 406 25.34 -12.07 4.35
C ASP A 406 24.83 -13.28 3.55
N ILE A 407 23.51 -13.42 3.38
CA ILE A 407 22.92 -14.45 2.51
C ILE A 407 23.41 -14.28 1.06
N ARG A 408 23.42 -13.05 0.52
CA ARG A 408 23.90 -12.79 -0.85
C ARG A 408 25.39 -13.07 -0.98
N LYS A 409 26.17 -12.67 0.02
CA LYS A 409 27.61 -12.91 0.09
C LYS A 409 27.94 -14.41 0.15
N ALA A 410 27.20 -15.17 0.97
CA ALA A 410 27.45 -16.59 1.17
C ALA A 410 26.93 -17.49 0.04
N ASN A 411 25.90 -17.05 -0.69
CA ASN A 411 25.21 -17.87 -1.70
C ASN A 411 25.32 -17.29 -3.11
N VAL A 412 26.38 -16.51 -3.38
CA VAL A 412 26.53 -15.76 -4.63
C VAL A 412 26.45 -16.65 -5.89
N GLU A 413 27.05 -17.84 -5.84
CA GLU A 413 27.06 -18.80 -6.95
C GLU A 413 25.68 -19.43 -7.17
N ASP A 414 24.95 -19.79 -6.10
CA ASP A 414 23.60 -20.35 -6.21
C ASP A 414 22.60 -19.32 -6.74
N ILE A 415 22.63 -18.09 -6.19
CA ILE A 415 21.78 -16.99 -6.64
C ILE A 415 22.04 -16.67 -8.11
N SER A 416 23.31 -16.54 -8.50
CA SER A 416 23.68 -16.27 -9.89
C SER A 416 23.25 -17.42 -10.81
N THR A 417 23.45 -18.67 -10.40
CA THR A 417 23.04 -19.83 -11.21
C THR A 417 21.54 -19.82 -11.45
N ARG A 418 20.72 -19.51 -10.43
CA ARG A 418 19.26 -19.41 -10.56
C ARG A 418 18.84 -18.32 -11.53
N TYR A 419 19.40 -17.11 -11.44
CA TYR A 419 19.07 -16.03 -12.40
C TYR A 419 19.38 -16.37 -13.86
N HIS A 420 20.27 -17.33 -14.12
CA HIS A 420 20.73 -17.69 -15.46
C HIS A 420 20.30 -19.12 -15.88
N ASN A 421 19.34 -19.75 -15.20
CA ASN A 421 18.89 -21.11 -15.50
C ASN A 421 17.71 -21.20 -16.49
N ASP A 422 17.34 -20.09 -17.14
CA ASP A 422 16.18 -19.95 -18.04
C ASP A 422 14.80 -20.22 -17.41
N ASP A 423 14.70 -20.38 -16.08
CA ASP A 423 13.44 -20.55 -15.35
C ASP A 423 13.17 -19.38 -14.39
N PRO A 424 12.40 -18.35 -14.81
CA PRO A 424 12.07 -17.21 -13.96
C PRO A 424 11.31 -17.57 -12.66
N SER A 425 10.79 -18.78 -12.53
CA SER A 425 10.14 -19.22 -11.28
C SER A 425 11.15 -19.62 -10.19
N ASP A 426 12.40 -19.85 -10.57
CA ASP A 426 13.53 -20.12 -9.68
C ASP A 426 14.31 -18.85 -9.28
N ASP A 427 14.02 -17.71 -9.92
CA ASP A 427 14.66 -16.42 -9.65
C ASP A 427 14.51 -16.04 -8.16
N PRO A 428 15.62 -15.78 -7.43
CA PRO A 428 15.57 -15.23 -6.09
C PRO A 428 14.88 -13.86 -6.07
N VAL A 429 14.01 -13.64 -5.09
CA VAL A 429 13.42 -12.32 -4.86
C VAL A 429 14.47 -11.35 -4.33
N ASN A 430 14.39 -10.09 -4.74
CA ASN A 430 15.32 -9.06 -4.29
C ASN A 430 15.05 -8.65 -2.83
N ALA A 431 16.01 -7.94 -2.22
CA ALA A 431 16.01 -7.63 -0.79
C ALA A 431 14.80 -6.80 -0.29
N PHE A 432 14.04 -6.20 -1.21
CA PHE A 432 12.90 -5.32 -0.92
C PHE A 432 11.56 -5.95 -1.28
N ILE A 433 11.58 -7.21 -1.69
CA ILE A 433 10.39 -7.94 -2.10
C ILE A 433 10.08 -9.05 -1.12
N LYS A 434 8.78 -9.18 -0.84
CA LYS A 434 8.22 -10.26 -0.05
C LYS A 434 7.21 -11.03 -0.90
N THR A 435 7.35 -12.36 -0.92
CA THR A 435 6.40 -13.22 -1.61
C THR A 435 5.14 -13.35 -0.76
N GLN A 436 3.98 -13.17 -1.39
CA GLN A 436 2.67 -13.39 -0.77
C GLN A 436 1.86 -14.34 -1.65
N LYS A 437 0.88 -15.03 -1.06
CA LYS A 437 0.08 -16.05 -1.75
C LYS A 437 -0.62 -15.50 -3.00
N TRP A 438 -1.04 -14.24 -2.97
CA TRP A 438 -1.84 -13.60 -4.03
C TRP A 438 -1.09 -12.55 -4.83
N GLY A 439 0.23 -12.45 -4.67
CA GLY A 439 1.05 -11.48 -5.39
C GLY A 439 2.41 -11.26 -4.74
N VAL A 440 3.14 -10.32 -5.29
CA VAL A 440 4.47 -9.91 -4.81
C VAL A 440 4.35 -8.49 -4.30
N SER A 441 4.80 -8.23 -3.07
CA SER A 441 4.83 -6.90 -2.49
C SER A 441 6.24 -6.32 -2.47
N SER A 442 6.33 -5.01 -2.63
CA SER A 442 7.55 -4.25 -2.40
C SER A 442 7.43 -3.47 -1.11
N THR A 443 8.43 -3.55 -0.23
CA THR A 443 8.49 -2.81 1.03
C THR A 443 9.76 -1.99 1.12
N CYS A 444 9.60 -0.75 1.57
CA CYS A 444 10.71 0.14 1.88
C CYS A 444 10.98 0.22 3.38
N GLN A 445 10.31 -0.56 4.25
CA GLN A 445 10.52 -0.46 5.71
C GLN A 445 12.00 -0.59 6.07
N SER A 446 12.70 -1.54 5.45
CA SER A 446 14.13 -1.73 5.65
C SER A 446 14.93 -0.49 5.21
N CYS A 447 14.53 0.22 4.13
CA CYS A 447 15.11 1.51 3.74
C CYS A 447 15.01 2.54 4.86
N HIS A 448 14.01 2.45 5.73
CA HIS A 448 13.55 3.52 6.59
C HIS A 448 13.91 3.35 8.07
N GLN A 449 14.52 2.23 8.46
CA GLN A 449 14.86 1.96 9.87
C GLN A 449 16.24 2.48 10.27
N ASN A 450 16.31 3.04 11.48
CA ASN A 450 17.54 3.56 12.07
C ASN A 450 18.45 2.47 12.66
N GLN A 451 18.03 1.19 12.63
CA GLN A 451 18.78 -0.03 12.98
C GLN A 451 20.07 0.21 13.77
N GLY A 452 19.99 0.09 15.10
CA GLY A 452 21.14 0.18 16.02
C GLY A 452 21.84 1.53 16.12
N LEU A 453 21.57 2.47 15.20
CA LEU A 453 22.14 3.81 15.21
C LEU A 453 21.46 4.62 16.32
N TYR A 454 22.25 5.07 17.27
CA TYR A 454 21.79 6.06 18.24
C TYR A 454 21.55 7.38 17.51
N VAL A 455 20.29 7.83 17.51
CA VAL A 455 19.90 9.15 17.04
C VAL A 455 19.44 9.94 18.25
N SER A 456 20.12 11.07 18.53
CA SER A 456 19.76 11.94 19.65
C SER A 456 18.33 12.49 19.46
N ASP A 457 17.65 12.86 20.55
CA ASP A 457 16.34 13.51 20.46
C ASP A 457 16.41 14.80 19.62
N ALA A 458 17.47 15.58 19.77
CA ALA A 458 17.68 16.81 19.01
C ALA A 458 17.84 16.55 17.50
N ASP A 459 18.56 15.50 17.11
CA ASP A 459 18.75 15.14 15.70
C ASP A 459 17.53 14.45 15.10
N ARG A 460 16.84 13.63 15.91
CA ARG A 460 15.53 13.09 15.58
C ARG A 460 14.53 14.22 15.44
N ASP A 461 14.71 15.35 16.15
CA ASP A 461 13.81 16.48 16.15
C ASP A 461 14.23 17.64 15.20
N ALA A 462 15.38 17.52 14.54
CA ALA A 462 15.91 18.50 13.61
C ALA A 462 15.13 18.51 12.28
N ILE A 463 14.76 19.70 11.79
CA ILE A 463 14.13 19.83 10.47
C ILE A 463 15.24 19.70 9.42
N PRO A 464 15.15 18.77 8.46
CA PRO A 464 16.13 18.64 7.39
C PRO A 464 16.31 19.95 6.64
N ALA A 465 17.50 20.17 6.08
CA ALA A 465 17.72 21.28 5.16
C ALA A 465 16.63 21.29 4.08
N ARG A 466 16.10 22.48 3.76
CA ARG A 466 15.04 22.63 2.76
C ARG A 466 15.54 22.07 1.43
N LEU A 467 14.70 21.27 0.75
CA LEU A 467 14.93 20.96 -0.66
C LEU A 467 15.03 22.29 -1.44
N GLY A 468 15.79 22.29 -2.53
CA GLY A 468 15.79 23.42 -3.47
C GLY A 468 14.36 23.74 -3.92
N GLU A 469 14.06 25.02 -4.15
CA GLU A 469 12.71 25.46 -4.51
C GLU A 469 12.18 24.80 -5.80
N ASP A 470 13.09 24.38 -6.69
CA ASP A 470 12.84 23.60 -7.91
C ASP A 470 12.21 22.22 -7.63
N ARG A 471 12.34 21.70 -6.41
CA ARG A 471 11.84 20.36 -6.01
C ARG A 471 10.65 20.42 -5.07
N LEU A 472 10.09 21.60 -4.86
CA LEU A 472 8.93 21.80 -3.98
C LEU A 472 7.60 21.87 -4.75
N TYR A 473 7.62 21.81 -6.09
CA TYR A 473 6.43 21.75 -6.94
C TYR A 473 6.69 20.85 -8.16
N ILE A 474 5.62 20.34 -8.77
CA ILE A 474 5.69 19.49 -9.95
C ILE A 474 5.22 20.31 -11.15
N PRO A 475 6.09 20.68 -12.09
CA PRO A 475 5.71 21.55 -13.22
C PRO A 475 4.67 20.88 -14.12
N ASN A 476 4.90 19.61 -14.46
CA ASN A 476 3.98 18.77 -15.23
C ASN A 476 3.63 17.57 -14.37
N TRP A 477 2.42 17.55 -13.81
CA TRP A 477 1.94 16.40 -13.04
C TRP A 477 1.84 15.19 -13.97
N PRO A 478 2.39 14.03 -13.56
CA PRO A 478 2.17 12.81 -14.30
C PRO A 478 0.69 12.53 -14.48
N ALA A 479 0.32 11.98 -15.63
CA ALA A 479 -1.08 11.66 -15.88
C ALA A 479 -1.52 10.54 -14.92
N TYR A 480 -2.58 10.77 -14.15
CA TYR A 480 -3.16 9.70 -13.33
C TYR A 480 -3.81 8.66 -14.25
N THR A 481 -3.19 7.50 -14.41
CA THR A 481 -3.58 6.55 -15.47
C THR A 481 -4.57 5.47 -15.02
N ALA A 482 -4.70 5.29 -13.70
CA ALA A 482 -5.56 4.27 -13.09
C ALA A 482 -6.19 4.80 -11.79
N THR A 483 -7.47 4.49 -11.58
CA THR A 483 -8.22 4.85 -10.36
C THR A 483 -7.65 4.16 -9.11
N TRP A 484 -8.04 4.62 -7.92
CA TRP A 484 -7.67 3.98 -6.65
C TRP A 484 -8.16 2.53 -6.50
N TYR A 485 -9.15 2.11 -7.28
CA TYR A 485 -9.63 0.71 -7.35
C TYR A 485 -9.04 -0.07 -8.53
N ALA A 486 -7.95 0.44 -9.12
CA ALA A 486 -7.16 -0.16 -10.18
C ALA A 486 -7.91 -0.41 -11.49
N GLU A 487 -8.70 0.58 -11.92
CA GLU A 487 -9.30 0.59 -13.27
C GLU A 487 -8.64 1.66 -14.14
N PRO A 488 -8.46 1.40 -15.45
CA PRO A 488 -7.81 2.35 -16.33
C PRO A 488 -8.68 3.60 -16.50
N ILE A 489 -8.06 4.77 -16.39
CA ILE A 489 -8.72 6.03 -16.70
C ILE A 489 -8.70 6.21 -18.21
N THR A 490 -9.87 6.16 -18.82
CA THR A 490 -10.04 6.48 -20.24
C THR A 490 -10.27 7.97 -20.36
N ASN A 491 -9.27 8.71 -20.85
CA ASN A 491 -9.47 10.08 -21.30
C ASN A 491 -10.41 10.02 -22.50
N ASN A 492 -11.63 10.55 -22.34
CA ASN A 492 -12.55 10.78 -23.46
C ASN A 492 -12.15 12.05 -24.21
#